data_AF-A0A7L4TGY5-F1
#
_entry.id   AF-A0A7L4TGY5-F1
#
_cell.length_a   1.000
_cell.length_b   1.000
_cell.length_c   1.000
_cell.angle_alpha   90.00
_cell.angle_beta   90.00
_cell.angle_gamma   90.00
#
_symmetry.space_group_name_H-M   'P 1'
#
loop_
_entity.id
_entity.type
_entity.pdbx_description
1 polymer ?
#
loop_
_entity_poly.entity_id
_entity_poly.type
_entity_poly.pdbx_seq_one_letter_code
_entity_poly.pdbx_strand_id
1 'polypeptide(L)'
;MTQWKVEDGALVFAPTEGERSGSENIISEETYTNFELSLEWKISEGGNSGIMWGVQEGEELNEPYLTGPEIQILDNERHPDAKNGPIRQSGALYDLSEPTKDVTNPAGEWNEMTITINYEENQGTVTLNVTQVNEFPLHG
;
A
#
# COMPACT_ATOMS: atom_id res chain seq x y z
N MET A 1 -2.95 12.62 20.00
CA MET A 1 -3.56 11.28 19.97
C MET A 1 -3.42 10.81 18.54
N THR A 2 -2.94 9.58 18.31
CA THR A 2 -2.81 9.05 16.96
C THR A 2 -4.18 8.93 16.30
N GLN A 3 -4.22 9.05 14.97
CA GLN A 3 -5.41 8.84 14.15
C GLN A 3 -5.72 7.35 13.92
N TRP A 4 -4.87 6.45 14.41
CA TRP A 4 -5.10 5.01 14.37
C TRP A 4 -5.78 4.47 15.61
N LYS A 5 -6.74 3.57 15.42
CA LYS A 5 -7.44 2.85 16.49
C LYS A 5 -7.70 1.41 16.10
N VAL A 6 -7.83 0.55 17.09
CA VAL A 6 -8.37 -0.80 16.89
C VAL A 6 -9.89 -0.73 17.04
N GLU A 7 -10.62 -1.11 16.01
CA GLU A 7 -12.09 -1.12 15.98
C GLU A 7 -12.55 -2.42 15.31
N ASP A 8 -13.43 -3.17 15.99
CA ASP A 8 -14.00 -4.43 15.49
C ASP A 8 -12.96 -5.45 14.96
N GLY A 9 -11.78 -5.48 15.59
CA GLY A 9 -10.70 -6.40 15.22
C GLY A 9 -9.83 -5.92 14.04
N ALA A 10 -10.09 -4.72 13.50
CA ALA A 10 -9.30 -4.10 12.45
C ALA A 10 -8.50 -2.90 12.99
N LEU A 11 -7.36 -2.63 12.36
CA LEU A 11 -6.61 -1.40 12.55
C LEU A 11 -7.17 -0.33 11.59
N VAL A 12 -7.76 0.74 12.15
CA VAL A 12 -8.53 1.73 11.40
C VAL A 12 -7.87 3.10 11.51
N PHE A 13 -7.55 3.69 10.36
CA PHE A 13 -7.12 5.07 10.25
C PHE A 13 -8.34 6.00 10.14
N ALA A 14 -8.47 6.93 11.08
CA ALA A 14 -9.54 7.92 11.14
C ALA A 14 -8.95 9.34 10.99
N PRO A 15 -8.91 9.91 9.76
CA PRO A 15 -8.36 11.24 9.55
C PRO A 15 -9.18 12.29 10.31
N THR A 16 -8.50 13.23 10.96
CA THR A 16 -9.12 14.40 11.58
C THR A 16 -9.38 15.48 10.53
N GLU A 17 -10.46 16.23 10.71
CA GLU A 17 -10.69 17.45 9.94
C GLU A 17 -9.61 18.50 10.26
N GLY A 18 -9.14 19.22 9.24
CA GLY A 18 -8.15 20.29 9.37
C GLY A 18 -6.77 19.94 8.83
N GLU A 19 -5.79 20.83 9.08
CA GLU A 19 -4.40 20.61 8.66
C GLU A 19 -3.78 19.43 9.43
N ARG A 20 -3.21 18.48 8.70
CA ARG A 20 -2.41 17.39 9.28
C ARG A 20 -1.14 17.97 9.89
N SER A 21 -0.86 17.65 11.16
CA SER A 21 0.44 17.90 11.77
C SER A 21 1.30 16.64 11.68
N GLY A 22 2.16 16.57 10.65
CA GLY A 22 3.07 15.44 10.45
C GLY A 22 2.44 14.21 9.77
N SER A 23 3.27 13.18 9.64
CA SER A 23 2.91 11.88 9.08
C SER A 23 2.20 11.03 10.14
N GLU A 24 1.16 10.31 9.71
CA GLU A 24 0.45 9.32 10.53
C GLU A 24 0.66 7.92 9.96
N ASN A 25 1.75 7.71 9.21
CA ASN A 25 2.15 6.39 8.76
C ASN A 25 2.58 5.54 9.98
N ILE A 26 2.34 4.24 9.89
CA ILE A 26 2.78 3.27 10.89
C ILE A 26 3.83 2.35 10.26
N ILE A 27 4.74 1.85 11.08
CA ILE A 27 5.81 0.96 10.67
C ILE A 27 5.88 -0.22 11.65
N SER A 28 6.34 -1.37 11.18
CA SER A 28 6.60 -2.52 12.05
C SER A 28 7.77 -2.24 12.98
N GLU A 29 7.73 -2.77 14.20
CA GLU A 29 8.87 -2.72 15.12
C GLU A 29 10.07 -3.52 14.60
N GLU A 30 9.78 -4.65 13.93
CA GLU A 30 10.79 -5.54 13.35
C GLU A 30 11.12 -5.16 11.90
N THR A 31 12.31 -5.57 11.47
CA THR A 31 12.78 -5.38 10.08
C THR A 31 12.79 -6.69 9.32
N TYR A 32 12.51 -6.61 8.02
CA TYR A 32 12.39 -7.78 7.14
C TYR A 32 13.15 -7.53 5.83
N THR A 33 13.77 -8.58 5.29
CA THR A 33 14.46 -8.52 3.99
C THR A 33 13.65 -9.26 2.94
N ASN A 34 13.64 -10.61 3.01
CA ASN A 34 12.75 -11.44 2.22
C ASN A 34 11.50 -11.74 3.04
N PHE A 35 10.32 -11.50 2.50
CA PHE A 35 9.07 -11.72 3.23
C PHE A 35 7.89 -11.98 2.30
N GLU A 36 6.86 -12.61 2.88
CA GLU A 36 5.50 -12.63 2.36
C GLU A 36 4.60 -11.98 3.42
N LEU A 37 3.93 -10.88 3.04
CA LEU A 37 2.95 -10.19 3.86
C LEU A 37 1.56 -10.46 3.29
N SER A 38 0.68 -11.02 4.11
CA SER A 38 -0.73 -11.22 3.78
C SER A 38 -1.62 -10.43 4.74
N LEU A 39 -2.59 -9.69 4.19
CA LEU A 39 -3.55 -8.89 4.95
C LEU A 39 -4.85 -8.71 4.17
N GLU A 40 -5.89 -8.28 4.90
CA GLU A 40 -7.11 -7.74 4.32
C GLU A 40 -7.14 -6.22 4.48
N TRP A 41 -7.64 -5.51 3.48
CA TRP A 41 -7.81 -4.07 3.53
C TRP A 41 -9.19 -3.64 3.04
N LYS A 42 -9.66 -2.50 3.54
CA LYS A 42 -10.89 -1.85 3.13
C LYS A 42 -10.67 -0.35 3.19
N ILE A 43 -11.11 0.36 2.15
CA ILE A 43 -11.00 1.82 2.06
C ILE A 43 -12.37 2.47 1.94
N SER A 44 -12.42 3.76 2.29
CA SER A 44 -13.58 4.61 2.01
C SER A 44 -13.70 4.91 0.51
N GLU A 45 -14.88 5.37 0.09
CA GLU A 45 -15.08 6.00 -1.21
C GLU A 45 -14.05 7.12 -1.43
N GLY A 46 -13.36 7.09 -2.57
CA GLY A 46 -12.28 8.01 -2.91
C GLY A 46 -11.07 7.91 -1.97
N GLY A 47 -10.89 6.79 -1.25
CA GLY A 47 -9.78 6.58 -0.34
C GLY A 47 -8.44 6.34 -1.05
N ASN A 48 -7.35 6.64 -0.34
CA ASN A 48 -5.96 6.44 -0.76
C ASN A 48 -5.11 6.01 0.44
N SER A 49 -4.33 4.95 0.27
CA SER A 49 -3.40 4.38 1.22
C SER A 49 -2.36 3.53 0.45
N GLY A 50 -1.49 2.83 1.17
CA GLY A 50 -0.55 1.93 0.55
C GLY A 50 0.26 1.14 1.56
N ILE A 51 0.93 0.11 1.07
CA ILE A 51 1.83 -0.74 1.85
C ILE A 51 3.24 -0.52 1.33
N MET A 52 4.15 -0.18 2.23
CA MET A 52 5.52 0.18 1.87
C MET A 52 6.50 -0.78 2.51
N TRP A 53 7.66 -0.97 1.87
CA TRP A 53 8.76 -1.77 2.41
C TRP A 53 10.10 -1.08 2.16
N GLY A 54 11.17 -1.52 2.83
CA GLY A 54 12.50 -0.92 2.69
C GLY A 54 12.58 0.53 3.20
N VAL A 55 11.59 0.97 3.98
CA VAL A 55 11.53 2.30 4.59
C VAL A 55 12.67 2.46 5.59
N GLN A 56 13.37 3.58 5.54
CA GLN A 56 14.37 3.99 6.53
C GLN A 56 13.86 5.18 7.33
N GLU A 57 14.06 5.15 8.64
CA GLU A 57 13.70 6.24 9.55
C GLU A 57 14.91 7.14 9.81
N GLY A 58 14.67 8.44 9.95
CA GLY A 58 15.72 9.42 10.26
C GLY A 58 15.16 10.83 10.42
N GLU A 59 15.90 11.73 11.09
CA GLU A 59 15.44 13.10 11.35
C GLU A 59 15.14 13.90 10.07
N GLU A 60 15.82 13.57 8.96
CA GLU A 60 15.61 14.19 7.65
C GLU A 60 14.64 13.39 6.74
N LEU A 61 14.16 12.23 7.20
CA LEU A 61 13.25 11.33 6.46
C LEU A 61 11.86 11.44 7.06
N ASN A 62 11.15 12.52 6.72
CA ASN A 62 9.84 12.85 7.29
C ASN A 62 8.67 12.07 6.67
N GLU A 63 8.89 11.37 5.55
CA GLU A 63 7.88 10.57 4.86
C GLU A 63 8.46 9.24 4.36
N PRO A 64 7.71 8.12 4.46
CA PRO A 64 8.22 6.79 4.12
C PRO A 64 8.55 6.61 2.63
N TYR A 65 7.82 7.29 1.74
CA TYR A 65 8.02 7.23 0.28
C TYR A 65 9.37 7.78 -0.18
N LEU A 66 10.11 8.49 0.68
CA LEU A 66 11.44 8.97 0.37
C LEU A 66 12.46 7.81 0.22
N THR A 67 12.14 6.65 0.78
CA THR A 67 13.07 5.49 0.80
C THR A 67 12.40 4.18 0.41
N GLY A 68 11.14 3.97 0.82
CA GLY A 68 10.43 2.73 0.55
C GLY A 68 9.61 2.77 -0.73
N PRO A 69 9.65 1.73 -1.58
CA PRO A 69 8.65 1.54 -2.62
C PRO A 69 7.27 1.23 -2.02
N GLU A 70 6.20 1.49 -2.78
CA GLU A 70 4.82 1.39 -2.33
C GLU A 70 3.99 0.49 -3.25
N ILE A 71 3.29 -0.47 -2.65
CA ILE A 71 2.14 -1.12 -3.29
C ILE A 71 0.90 -0.31 -2.98
N GLN A 72 0.32 0.26 -4.04
CA GLN A 72 -0.80 1.18 -3.97
C GLN A 72 -2.07 0.50 -3.45
N ILE A 73 -2.82 1.20 -2.59
CA ILE A 73 -4.21 0.91 -2.21
C ILE A 73 -5.07 2.14 -2.49
N LEU A 74 -5.95 2.05 -3.49
CA LEU A 74 -6.70 3.19 -4.02
C LEU A 74 -8.12 2.82 -4.41
N ASP A 75 -9.06 3.76 -4.25
CA ASP A 75 -10.35 3.68 -4.93
C ASP A 75 -10.12 3.98 -6.42
N ASN A 76 -9.95 2.90 -7.21
CA ASN A 76 -9.66 2.97 -8.64
C ASN A 76 -10.78 3.67 -9.44
N GLU A 77 -12.02 3.65 -8.96
CA GLU A 77 -13.15 4.25 -9.65
C GLU A 77 -13.24 5.77 -9.43
N ARG A 78 -12.95 6.22 -8.21
CA ARG A 78 -13.31 7.58 -7.77
C ARG A 78 -12.14 8.44 -7.34
N HIS A 79 -11.02 7.87 -6.90
CA HIS A 79 -9.87 8.69 -6.50
C HIS A 79 -9.27 9.41 -7.74
N PRO A 80 -9.00 10.72 -7.68
CA PRO A 80 -8.49 11.47 -8.83
C PRO A 80 -7.19 10.91 -9.41
N ASP A 81 -6.31 10.35 -8.57
CA ASP A 81 -5.02 9.80 -9.01
C ASP A 81 -5.16 8.55 -9.87
N ALA A 82 -6.27 7.80 -9.76
CA ALA A 82 -6.54 6.66 -10.63
C ALA A 82 -6.69 7.06 -12.11
N LYS A 83 -6.93 8.35 -12.40
CA LYS A 83 -7.02 8.91 -13.75
C LYS A 83 -5.66 9.05 -14.43
N ASN A 84 -4.56 8.92 -13.67
CA ASN A 84 -3.20 8.97 -14.19
C ASN A 84 -2.72 7.61 -14.73
N GLY A 85 -3.60 6.60 -14.78
CA GLY A 85 -3.38 5.31 -15.42
C GLY A 85 -3.23 4.15 -14.42
N PRO A 86 -3.26 2.89 -14.91
CA PRO A 86 -3.16 1.69 -14.06
C PRO A 86 -1.91 1.65 -13.19
N ILE A 87 -0.81 2.28 -13.63
CA ILE A 87 0.44 2.41 -12.86
C ILE A 87 0.29 3.16 -11.52
N ARG A 88 -0.86 3.79 -11.26
CA ARG A 88 -1.20 4.42 -9.98
C ARG A 88 -2.46 3.85 -9.32
N GLN A 89 -2.96 2.72 -9.82
CA GLN A 89 -4.13 2.03 -9.27
C GLN A 89 -3.74 0.95 -8.27
N SER A 90 -4.70 0.44 -7.52
CA SER A 90 -4.49 -0.63 -6.53
C SER A 90 -3.72 -1.82 -7.11
N GLY A 91 -2.68 -2.25 -6.40
CA GLY A 91 -1.79 -3.34 -6.82
C GLY A 91 -0.64 -2.91 -7.76
N ALA A 92 -0.57 -1.64 -8.15
CA ALA A 92 0.61 -1.09 -8.78
C ALA A 92 1.79 -1.03 -7.78
N LEU A 93 3.00 -1.25 -8.27
CA LEU A 93 4.17 -0.62 -7.68
C LEU A 93 4.11 0.86 -8.11
N TYR A 94 3.76 1.73 -7.18
CA TYR A 94 3.30 3.08 -7.49
C TYR A 94 4.25 3.83 -8.44
N ASP A 95 3.70 4.27 -9.59
CA ASP A 95 4.40 5.02 -10.64
C ASP A 95 5.60 4.28 -11.31
N LEU A 96 5.77 2.97 -11.05
CA LEU A 96 6.88 2.16 -11.56
C LEU A 96 6.44 0.89 -12.32
N SER A 97 5.44 0.15 -11.83
CA SER A 97 4.92 -1.08 -12.47
C SER A 97 3.42 -1.20 -12.32
N GLU A 98 2.70 -1.33 -13.44
CA GLU A 98 1.24 -1.42 -13.44
C GLU A 98 0.71 -2.83 -13.17
N PRO A 99 -0.45 -2.97 -12.52
CA PRO A 99 -1.14 -4.25 -12.41
C PRO A 99 -1.68 -4.66 -13.79
N THR A 100 -1.61 -5.95 -14.08
CA THR A 100 -2.10 -6.56 -15.33
C THR A 100 -3.63 -6.48 -15.51
N LYS A 101 -4.37 -6.32 -14.40
CA LYS A 101 -5.83 -6.16 -14.36
C LYS A 101 -6.27 -5.67 -13.00
N ASP A 102 -7.40 -4.98 -12.98
CA ASP A 102 -8.12 -4.66 -11.76
C ASP A 102 -9.02 -5.84 -11.36
N VAL A 103 -8.86 -6.31 -10.13
CA VAL A 103 -9.69 -7.35 -9.49
C VAL A 103 -10.14 -6.90 -8.10
N THR A 104 -10.07 -5.60 -7.81
CA THR A 104 -10.49 -5.04 -6.53
C THR A 104 -12.00 -5.13 -6.36
N ASN A 105 -12.42 -5.39 -5.12
CA ASN A 105 -13.79 -5.18 -4.70
C ASN A 105 -14.04 -3.67 -4.52
N PRO A 106 -15.29 -3.19 -4.72
CA PRO A 106 -15.62 -1.77 -4.56
C PRO A 106 -15.25 -1.18 -3.20
N ALA A 107 -15.09 0.14 -3.15
CA ALA A 107 -14.85 0.85 -1.89
C ALA A 107 -15.95 0.54 -0.85
N GLY A 108 -15.54 0.28 0.39
CA GLY A 108 -16.40 -0.21 1.46
C GLY A 108 -16.45 -1.74 1.61
N GLU A 109 -15.87 -2.50 0.68
CA GLU A 109 -15.72 -3.95 0.77
C GLU A 109 -14.28 -4.35 1.09
N TRP A 110 -14.12 -5.54 1.69
CA TRP A 110 -12.81 -6.09 2.02
C TRP A 110 -12.14 -6.66 0.78
N ASN A 111 -10.84 -6.43 0.66
CA ASN A 111 -9.95 -6.99 -0.35
C ASN A 111 -8.85 -7.78 0.36
N GLU A 112 -8.50 -8.94 -0.16
CA GLU A 112 -7.32 -9.70 0.27
C GLU A 112 -6.11 -9.27 -0.55
N MET A 113 -4.96 -9.08 0.11
CA MET A 113 -3.68 -8.76 -0.54
C MET A 113 -2.57 -9.64 0.02
N THR A 114 -1.73 -10.14 -0.88
CA THR A 114 -0.42 -10.73 -0.54
C THR A 114 0.68 -10.02 -1.33
N ILE A 115 1.70 -9.55 -0.62
CA ILE A 115 2.92 -8.98 -1.20
C ILE A 115 4.08 -9.90 -0.86
N THR A 116 4.80 -10.36 -1.88
CA THR A 116 6.03 -11.14 -1.69
C THR A 116 7.22 -10.32 -2.20
N ILE A 117 8.24 -10.20 -1.37
CA ILE A 117 9.52 -9.56 -1.72
C ILE A 117 10.63 -10.60 -1.53
N ASN A 118 11.29 -10.95 -2.64
CA ASN A 118 12.39 -11.91 -2.67
C ASN A 118 13.62 -11.31 -3.38
N TYR A 119 14.57 -10.80 -2.60
CA TYR A 119 15.84 -10.25 -3.09
C TYR A 119 16.80 -11.32 -3.63
N GLU A 120 16.66 -12.59 -3.23
CA GLU A 120 17.49 -13.67 -3.77
C GLU A 120 17.13 -13.98 -5.23
N GLU A 121 15.85 -13.86 -5.57
CA GLU A 121 15.33 -14.06 -6.93
C GLU A 121 15.17 -12.74 -7.72
N ASN A 122 15.48 -11.60 -7.08
CA ASN A 122 15.22 -10.27 -7.61
C ASN A 122 13.77 -10.10 -8.09
N GLN A 123 12.81 -10.50 -7.26
CA GLN A 123 11.40 -10.56 -7.63
C GLN A 123 10.50 -10.00 -6.53
N GLY A 124 9.59 -9.11 -6.91
CA GLY A 124 8.42 -8.71 -6.13
C GLY A 124 7.14 -9.13 -6.82
N THR A 125 6.15 -9.61 -6.06
CA THR A 125 4.82 -9.96 -6.59
C THR A 125 3.71 -9.37 -5.74
N VAL A 126 2.58 -9.07 -6.39
CA VAL A 126 1.35 -8.61 -5.73
C VAL A 126 0.19 -9.49 -6.17
N THR A 127 -0.49 -10.10 -5.20
CA THR A 127 -1.73 -10.85 -5.38
C THR A 127 -2.88 -10.11 -4.72
N LEU A 128 -3.95 -9.87 -5.47
CA LEU A 128 -5.20 -9.27 -5.00
C LEU A 128 -6.34 -10.26 -5.23
N ASN A 129 -7.16 -10.53 -4.22
CA ASN A 129 -8.35 -11.40 -4.32
C ASN A 129 -8.04 -12.69 -5.11
N VAL A 130 -7.06 -13.46 -4.60
CA VAL A 130 -6.50 -14.71 -5.17
C VAL A 130 -5.87 -14.62 -6.58
N THR A 131 -5.75 -13.43 -7.15
CA THR A 131 -5.18 -13.22 -8.48
C THR A 131 -3.86 -12.45 -8.39
N GLN A 132 -2.76 -13.03 -8.88
CA GLN A 132 -1.51 -12.28 -9.06
C GLN A 132 -1.74 -11.20 -10.12
N VAL A 133 -1.63 -9.93 -9.72
CA VAL A 133 -1.86 -8.78 -10.58
C VAL A 133 -0.57 -8.12 -11.03
N ASN A 134 0.53 -8.25 -10.28
CA ASN A 134 1.79 -7.57 -10.60
C ASN A 134 2.99 -8.46 -10.28
N GLU A 135 4.05 -8.29 -11.07
CA GLU A 135 5.36 -8.92 -10.89
C GLU A 135 6.43 -7.97 -11.44
N PHE A 136 7.47 -7.69 -10.64
CA PHE A 136 8.49 -6.71 -10.99
C PHE A 136 9.87 -7.07 -10.40
N PRO A 137 10.98 -6.63 -11.02
CA PRO A 137 12.30 -6.76 -10.42
C PRO A 137 12.50 -5.76 -9.26
N LEU A 138 13.29 -6.15 -8.26
CA LEU A 138 13.63 -5.30 -7.10
C LEU A 138 14.86 -4.40 -7.35
N HIS A 139 15.70 -4.78 -8.31
CA HIS A 139 16.86 -4.02 -8.76
C HIS A 139 17.21 -4.34 -10.23
N GLY A 140 18.00 -3.45 -10.85
CA GLY A 140 18.50 -3.58 -12.23
C GLY A 140 19.94 -4.02 -12.35
#